data_AF-M3E1L8-F1
#
_entry.id   AF-M3E1L8-F1
#
_cell.length_a   1.000
_cell.length_b   1.000
_cell.length_c   1.000
_cell.angle_alpha   90.00
_cell.angle_beta   90.00
_cell.angle_gamma   90.00
#
_symmetry.space_group_name_H-M   'P 1'
#
loop_
_entity.id
_entity.type
_entity.pdbx_description
1 polymer ?
#
loop_
_entity_poly.entity_id
_entity_poly.type
_entity_poly.pdbx_seq_one_letter_code
_entity_poly.pdbx_strand_id
1 'polypeptide(L)'
;MVRTGGGAPSPYARRTPAQPAEGARGAAARAETPGYAEDGRSGAGGEDDLRSRLARWTLAEAEMLGVTGRGALSSHGRALIGAPAPRHAEAEAEPTGPGDKLPVHHRQAPAPPVLSPAEQATAAAAAARLLEPLLPEPLDHVLLQADLTAVAPGPLQRPLADMLGVLADVESKGGATVYRFTPGSVRRALDAGRSAADLHAFLAAHSRTPVPQPLAYLIDDVARRHGHLRVGAASSYVRCDDDAVLNEILADKRAAGLGLRRLAPTVLAARTDPAALLEGLRAMGFAPAAESAEGDVLIARADAYRTPPRTPPAPVPDGPPVPDDTLLAAAVRAVRAGDLASTAPRRPVGGEAAGSAPGELPRTSAADTLATLQAAVLTNDTVWIGYVNAEGAASQRVIAPIRVEGGFVTAYDHTADEVRTYPLHRITGVAELAD
;
A
#
# COMPACT_ATOMS: atom_id res chain seq x y z
N MET A 1 -8.89 -72.02 -54.81
CA MET A 1 -8.53 -70.76 -55.48
C MET A 1 -8.54 -69.65 -54.41
N VAL A 2 -7.51 -68.82 -54.42
CA VAL A 2 -6.89 -68.04 -53.33
C VAL A 2 -7.81 -67.03 -52.59
N ARG A 3 -7.67 -66.91 -51.25
CA ARG A 3 -7.34 -65.67 -50.46
C ARG A 3 -7.75 -65.77 -48.96
N THR A 4 -6.78 -65.90 -48.04
CA THR A 4 -6.23 -64.89 -47.08
C THR A 4 -7.22 -64.44 -46.00
N GLY A 5 -6.92 -64.37 -44.69
CA GLY A 5 -5.64 -64.44 -43.97
C GLY A 5 -5.87 -64.61 -42.47
N GLY A 6 -4.84 -65.11 -41.78
CA GLY A 6 -4.86 -65.48 -40.37
C GLY A 6 -4.68 -64.30 -39.42
N GLY A 7 -5.24 -64.47 -38.21
CA GLY A 7 -4.95 -63.65 -37.05
C GLY A 7 -3.65 -64.08 -36.36
N ALA A 8 -2.90 -63.10 -35.89
CA ALA A 8 -1.77 -63.29 -34.98
C ALA A 8 -1.78 -62.21 -33.89
N PRO A 9 -1.24 -62.49 -32.69
CA PRO A 9 -1.58 -61.79 -31.46
C PRO A 9 -0.54 -60.75 -30.99
N SER A 10 -1.00 -59.93 -30.03
CA SER A 10 -0.32 -58.92 -29.21
C SER A 10 1.14 -59.21 -28.78
N PRO A 11 2.03 -58.20 -28.78
CA PRO A 11 3.25 -58.22 -27.99
C PRO A 11 3.40 -56.97 -27.09
N TYR A 12 3.20 -57.13 -25.78
CA TYR A 12 3.84 -56.27 -24.78
C TYR A 12 4.40 -57.14 -23.65
N ALA A 13 5.67 -57.48 -23.77
CA ALA A 13 6.45 -58.18 -22.75
C ALA A 13 7.01 -57.16 -21.75
N ARG A 14 6.79 -57.40 -20.46
CA ARG A 14 7.43 -56.69 -19.35
C ARG A 14 8.89 -57.13 -19.26
N ARG A 15 9.82 -56.18 -19.16
CA ARG A 15 11.20 -56.41 -18.71
C ARG A 15 11.58 -55.39 -17.64
N THR A 16 11.93 -55.92 -16.48
CA THR A 16 12.60 -55.28 -15.35
C THR A 16 14.03 -54.87 -15.72
N PRO A 17 14.60 -53.81 -15.12
CA PRO A 17 16.04 -53.72 -14.95
C PRO A 17 16.46 -53.63 -13.48
N ALA A 18 17.59 -54.28 -13.22
CA ALA A 18 18.29 -54.39 -11.95
C ALA A 18 19.15 -53.15 -11.63
N GLN A 19 19.45 -52.99 -10.34
CA GLN A 19 20.47 -52.08 -9.80
C GLN A 19 21.87 -52.32 -10.42
N PRO A 20 22.71 -51.29 -10.40
CA PRO A 20 24.07 -51.49 -9.90
C PRO A 20 24.52 -50.43 -8.87
N ALA A 21 25.60 -50.81 -8.21
CA ALA A 21 26.17 -50.30 -6.97
C ALA A 21 27.07 -49.06 -7.13
N GLU A 22 27.39 -48.50 -5.96
CA GLU A 22 28.33 -47.41 -5.66
C GLU A 22 29.75 -47.62 -6.21
N GLY A 23 30.42 -46.51 -6.54
CA GLY A 23 31.87 -46.49 -6.70
C GLY A 23 32.46 -45.17 -7.23
N ALA A 24 33.12 -44.44 -6.33
CA ALA A 24 34.25 -43.52 -6.55
C ALA A 24 34.05 -42.11 -7.16
N ARG A 25 34.08 -41.12 -6.25
CA ARG A 25 34.94 -39.91 -6.20
C ARG A 25 35.29 -39.20 -7.53
N GLY A 26 34.81 -37.97 -7.68
CA GLY A 26 35.32 -37.00 -8.66
C GLY A 26 34.67 -35.61 -8.53
N ALA A 27 35.41 -34.70 -7.88
CA ALA A 27 35.36 -33.23 -7.93
C ALA A 27 34.09 -32.51 -8.45
N ALA A 28 33.33 -31.91 -7.52
CA ALA A 28 32.44 -30.80 -7.82
C ALA A 28 32.93 -29.55 -7.07
N ALA A 29 33.57 -28.64 -7.82
CA ALA A 29 33.89 -27.30 -7.38
C ALA A 29 32.59 -26.52 -7.17
N ARG A 30 32.22 -26.30 -5.90
CA ARG A 30 31.14 -25.39 -5.51
C ARG A 30 31.70 -23.98 -5.52
N ALA A 31 31.02 -23.10 -6.25
CA ALA A 31 31.24 -21.67 -6.22
C ALA A 31 31.06 -21.14 -4.78
N GLU A 32 32.07 -20.41 -4.33
CA GLU A 32 32.19 -19.83 -3.00
C GLU A 32 31.18 -18.70 -2.80
N THR A 33 30.24 -18.91 -1.90
CA THR A 33 29.53 -17.83 -1.20
C THR A 33 30.55 -17.17 -0.26
N PRO A 34 30.64 -15.82 -0.15
CA PRO A 34 31.57 -15.21 0.79
C PRO A 34 31.14 -15.59 2.21
N GLY A 35 31.96 -16.42 2.86
CA GLY A 35 31.78 -16.80 4.25
C GLY A 35 31.99 -15.58 5.14
N TYR A 36 30.98 -15.27 5.96
CA TYR A 36 31.20 -14.46 7.15
C TYR A 36 32.16 -15.23 8.05
N ALA A 37 33.37 -14.70 8.20
CA ALA A 37 34.32 -15.18 9.19
C ALA A 37 33.73 -14.90 10.58
N GLU A 38 33.27 -15.95 11.27
CA GLU A 38 33.01 -15.89 12.70
C GLU A 38 34.36 -15.80 13.41
N ASP A 39 34.75 -14.58 13.72
CA ASP A 39 35.91 -14.29 14.56
C ASP A 39 35.56 -14.66 16.00
N GLY A 40 35.98 -15.85 16.40
CA GLY A 40 35.87 -16.35 17.76
C GLY A 40 36.75 -15.54 18.71
N ARG A 41 36.16 -14.55 19.39
CA ARG A 41 36.63 -14.06 20.68
C ARG A 41 35.46 -13.87 21.63
N SER A 42 35.31 -14.84 22.52
CA SER A 42 34.48 -14.77 23.71
C SER A 42 34.97 -13.67 24.64
N GLY A 43 34.25 -12.54 24.65
CA GLY A 43 34.29 -11.51 25.67
C GLY A 43 32.87 -11.01 25.91
N ALA A 44 32.37 -11.18 27.12
CA ALA A 44 31.01 -10.83 27.52
C ALA A 44 30.68 -9.34 27.28
N GLY A 45 29.51 -9.04 26.71
CA GLY A 45 28.91 -7.71 26.79
C GLY A 45 27.97 -7.31 25.65
N GLY A 46 26.67 -7.58 25.82
CA GLY A 46 25.57 -6.90 25.13
C GLY A 46 24.96 -7.65 23.95
N GLU A 47 23.70 -8.08 24.07
CA GLU A 47 22.83 -8.20 22.90
C GLU A 47 22.90 -6.86 22.15
N ASP A 48 23.36 -6.86 20.90
CA ASP A 48 23.32 -5.65 20.10
C ASP A 48 21.87 -5.17 19.99
N ASP A 49 21.57 -4.08 20.71
CA ASP A 49 20.28 -3.41 20.69
C ASP A 49 19.81 -3.25 19.23
N LEU A 50 18.51 -3.37 19.00
CA LEU A 50 17.92 -3.28 17.67
C LEU A 50 18.38 -2.02 16.92
N ARG A 51 18.57 -0.92 17.65
CA ARG A 51 19.11 0.33 17.11
C ARG A 51 20.50 0.16 16.50
N SER A 52 21.41 -0.55 17.18
CA SER A 52 22.76 -0.81 16.69
C SER A 52 22.75 -1.69 15.43
N ARG A 53 21.87 -2.70 15.38
CA ARG A 53 21.70 -3.55 14.19
C ARG A 53 21.16 -2.79 13.00
N LEU A 54 20.10 -1.99 13.19
CA LEU A 54 19.54 -1.14 12.15
C LEU A 54 20.58 -0.15 11.62
N ALA A 55 21.32 0.52 12.51
CA ALA A 55 22.38 1.45 12.10
C ALA A 55 23.44 0.77 11.24
N ARG A 56 23.90 -0.43 11.61
CA ARG A 56 24.86 -1.19 10.80
C ARG A 56 24.29 -1.63 9.47
N TRP A 57 23.04 -2.10 9.42
CA TRP A 57 22.40 -2.47 8.15
C TRP A 57 22.22 -1.28 7.23
N THR A 58 21.76 -0.13 7.73
CA THR A 58 21.63 1.10 6.95
C THR A 58 22.98 1.58 6.42
N LEU A 59 24.05 1.50 7.23
CA LEU A 59 25.40 1.86 6.77
C LEU A 59 25.92 0.89 5.70
N ALA A 60 25.69 -0.41 5.86
CA ALA A 60 26.07 -1.41 4.86
C ALA A 60 25.30 -1.24 3.55
N GLU A 61 23.99 -0.95 3.62
CA GLU A 61 23.15 -0.66 2.46
C GLU A 61 23.59 0.64 1.78
N ALA A 62 23.89 1.69 2.55
CA ALA A 62 24.42 2.95 2.02
C ALA A 62 25.75 2.75 1.30
N GLU A 63 26.61 1.85 1.78
CA GLU A 63 27.86 1.49 1.12
C GLU A 63 27.62 0.66 -0.16
N MET A 64 26.69 -0.30 -0.12
CA MET A 64 26.27 -1.07 -1.30
C MET A 64 25.68 -0.19 -2.42
N LEU A 65 24.94 0.85 -2.05
CA LEU A 65 24.37 1.82 -2.99
C LEU A 65 25.38 2.90 -3.43
N GLY A 66 26.59 2.93 -2.85
CA GLY A 66 27.61 3.95 -3.14
C GLY A 66 27.31 5.35 -2.57
N VAL A 67 26.36 5.46 -1.63
CA VAL A 67 26.09 6.70 -0.88
C VAL A 67 27.23 6.99 0.10
N THR A 68 27.80 5.94 0.67
CA THR A 68 29.03 5.97 1.47
C THR A 68 30.08 5.05 0.85
N GLY A 69 31.35 5.24 1.23
CA GLY A 69 32.42 4.30 0.90
C GLY A 69 33.62 4.53 1.80
N ARG A 70 34.21 3.46 2.34
CA ARG A 70 35.37 3.53 3.26
C ARG A 70 35.13 4.44 4.47
N GLY A 71 33.92 4.42 5.01
CA GLY A 71 33.54 5.18 6.21
C GLY A 71 33.26 6.68 6.01
N ALA A 72 33.14 7.14 4.75
CA ALA A 72 32.80 8.53 4.44
C ALA A 72 31.66 8.62 3.40
N LEU A 73 30.98 9.77 3.33
CA LEU A 73 30.01 10.06 2.26
C LEU A 73 30.72 10.20 0.91
N SER A 74 30.15 9.61 -0.14
CA SER A 74 30.60 9.83 -1.52
C SER A 74 30.32 11.26 -1.98
N SER A 75 30.96 11.73 -3.05
CA SER A 75 30.69 13.08 -3.60
C SER A 75 29.22 13.25 -3.98
N HIS A 76 28.61 12.20 -4.53
CA HIS A 76 27.20 12.11 -4.90
C HIS A 76 26.29 12.03 -3.66
N GLY A 77 26.67 11.24 -2.66
CA GLY A 77 25.95 11.14 -1.39
C GLY A 77 25.90 12.48 -0.66
N ARG A 78 27.00 13.25 -0.66
CA ARG A 78 27.04 14.63 -0.16
C ARG A 78 26.13 15.56 -0.95
N ALA A 79 26.20 15.51 -2.28
CA ALA A 79 25.35 16.31 -3.15
C ALA A 79 23.86 16.02 -2.91
N LEU A 80 23.48 14.75 -2.70
CA LEU A 80 22.12 14.31 -2.45
C LEU A 80 21.53 14.90 -1.16
N ILE A 81 22.34 15.06 -0.11
CA ILE A 81 21.92 15.65 1.17
C ILE A 81 22.18 17.16 1.26
N GLY A 82 22.60 17.81 0.17
CA GLY A 82 22.94 19.23 0.14
C GLY A 82 24.16 19.60 0.99
N ALA A 83 25.02 18.62 1.33
CA ALA A 83 26.23 18.88 2.10
C ALA A 83 27.28 19.58 1.22
N PRO A 84 28.01 20.59 1.75
CA PRO A 84 29.05 21.28 1.02
C PRO A 84 30.16 20.30 0.60
N ALA A 85 30.88 20.62 -0.48
CA ALA A 85 32.07 19.88 -0.87
C ALA A 85 33.05 19.78 0.32
N PRO A 86 33.82 18.67 0.44
CA PRO A 86 34.85 18.59 1.46
C PRO A 86 35.78 19.79 1.28
N ARG A 87 35.95 20.60 2.34
CA ARG A 87 37.03 21.58 2.36
C ARG A 87 38.31 20.75 2.32
N HIS A 88 39.06 20.83 1.23
CA HIS A 88 40.47 20.49 1.31
C HIS A 88 41.03 21.35 2.44
N ALA A 89 41.73 20.75 3.39
CA ALA A 89 42.47 21.52 4.38
C ALA A 89 43.49 22.35 3.61
N GLU A 90 43.12 23.57 3.21
CA GLU A 90 44.10 24.65 3.07
C GLU A 90 44.84 24.65 4.39
N ALA A 91 46.15 24.35 4.32
CA ALA A 91 47.05 24.15 5.44
C ALA A 91 46.56 24.88 6.69
N GLU A 92 45.87 24.15 7.59
CA GLU A 92 45.54 24.67 8.90
C GLU A 92 46.88 25.08 9.51
N ALA A 93 46.98 26.37 9.85
CA ALA A 93 48.18 26.95 10.44
C ALA A 93 48.70 26.03 11.55
N GLU A 94 50.02 25.80 11.57
CA GLU A 94 50.65 24.90 12.53
C GLU A 94 50.14 25.17 13.94
N PRO A 95 49.72 24.14 14.69
CA PRO A 95 49.20 24.31 16.04
C PRO A 95 50.31 24.85 16.96
N THR A 96 50.24 26.14 17.29
CA THR A 96 51.24 26.85 18.11
C THR A 96 51.02 26.73 19.63
N GLY A 97 50.08 25.88 20.09
CA GLY A 97 49.70 25.78 21.51
C GLY A 97 49.98 24.42 22.16
N PRO A 98 50.40 24.37 23.45
CA PRO A 98 50.58 23.12 24.21
C PRO A 98 49.31 22.27 24.42
N GLY A 99 48.13 22.75 24.00
CA GLY A 99 46.83 22.09 24.13
C GLY A 99 46.32 21.36 22.88
N ASP A 100 46.96 21.54 21.72
CA ASP A 100 46.46 21.02 20.43
C ASP A 100 46.76 19.53 20.17
N LYS A 101 47.39 18.84 21.12
CA LYS A 101 47.70 17.40 21.03
C LYS A 101 46.76 16.48 21.80
N LEU A 102 45.66 17.01 22.36
CA LEU A 102 44.63 16.19 22.98
C LEU A 102 43.74 15.55 21.90
N PRO A 103 43.30 14.28 22.07
CA PRO A 103 42.49 13.60 21.06
C PRO A 103 41.23 14.42 20.77
N VAL A 104 41.15 14.82 19.51
CA VAL A 104 40.13 15.65 18.87
C VAL A 104 38.75 15.38 19.48
N HIS A 105 38.16 16.39 20.12
CA HIS A 105 36.73 16.39 20.40
C HIS A 105 36.02 16.06 19.08
N HIS A 106 35.29 14.96 19.00
CA HIS A 106 34.36 14.69 17.90
C HIS A 106 33.38 15.87 17.84
N ARG A 107 33.72 16.89 17.06
CA ARG A 107 32.81 18.00 16.77
C ARG A 107 31.68 17.35 16.00
N GLN A 108 30.57 17.10 16.67
CA GLN A 108 29.34 16.67 16.03
C GLN A 108 29.07 17.67 14.93
N ALA A 109 29.23 17.24 13.68
CA ALA A 109 28.79 18.03 12.55
C ALA A 109 27.29 18.27 12.76
N PRO A 110 26.81 19.53 12.62
CA PRO A 110 25.38 19.79 12.71
C PRO A 110 24.65 18.87 11.74
N ALA A 111 23.52 18.31 12.18
CA ALA A 111 22.68 17.51 11.31
C ALA A 111 22.37 18.31 10.03
N PRO A 112 22.45 17.69 8.84
CA PRO A 112 22.14 18.39 7.61
C PRO A 112 20.70 18.95 7.69
N PRO A 113 20.47 20.19 7.24
CA PRO A 113 19.14 20.78 7.29
C PRO A 113 18.15 19.95 6.45
N VAL A 114 16.90 19.90 6.90
CA VAL A 114 15.82 19.27 6.11
C VAL A 114 15.61 20.12 4.86
N LEU A 115 15.93 19.57 3.70
CA LEU A 115 15.77 20.24 2.41
C LEU A 115 14.29 20.36 2.04
N SER A 116 13.88 21.52 1.53
CA SER A 116 12.58 21.69 0.89
C SER A 116 12.46 20.84 -0.40
N PRO A 117 11.26 20.56 -0.93
CA PRO A 117 11.11 19.78 -2.17
C PRO A 117 11.90 20.34 -3.37
N ALA A 118 12.01 21.67 -3.49
CA ALA A 118 12.79 22.32 -4.55
C ALA A 118 14.30 22.14 -4.35
N GLU A 119 14.78 22.22 -3.11
CA GLU A 119 16.19 21.97 -2.77
C GLU A 119 16.54 20.49 -2.95
N GLN A 120 15.64 19.57 -2.59
CA GLN A 120 15.79 18.14 -2.84
C GLN A 120 15.92 17.84 -4.34
N ALA A 121 15.07 18.45 -5.18
CA ALA A 121 15.16 18.29 -6.63
C ALA A 121 16.51 18.80 -7.19
N THR A 122 16.99 19.93 -6.67
CA THR A 122 18.29 20.51 -7.06
C THR A 122 19.46 19.62 -6.61
N ALA A 123 19.41 19.13 -5.38
CA ALA A 123 20.39 18.21 -4.78
C ALA A 123 20.44 16.87 -5.56
N ALA A 124 19.27 16.31 -5.89
CA ALA A 124 19.15 15.11 -6.70
C ALA A 124 19.72 15.31 -8.12
N ALA A 125 19.44 16.44 -8.77
CA ALA A 125 20.01 16.76 -10.08
C ALA A 125 21.54 16.93 -10.02
N ALA A 126 22.08 17.49 -8.93
CA ALA A 126 23.53 17.59 -8.73
C ALA A 126 24.17 16.22 -8.50
N ALA A 127 23.56 15.36 -7.68
CA ALA A 127 24.01 13.99 -7.47
C ALA A 127 23.96 13.18 -8.78
N ALA A 128 22.92 13.33 -9.59
CA ALA A 128 22.79 12.67 -10.88
C ALA A 128 23.92 13.06 -11.85
N ARG A 129 24.24 14.36 -11.98
CA ARG A 129 25.36 14.83 -12.82
C ARG A 129 26.71 14.26 -12.39
N LEU A 130 26.91 14.11 -11.09
CA LEU A 130 28.13 13.48 -10.59
C LEU A 130 28.14 11.98 -10.94
N LEU A 131 26.97 11.29 -10.88
CA LEU A 131 26.86 9.82 -11.01
C LEU A 131 26.98 9.38 -12.45
N GLU A 132 26.46 10.20 -13.37
CA GLU A 132 26.38 9.92 -14.81
C GLU A 132 27.70 9.42 -15.43
N PRO A 133 28.88 10.02 -15.18
CA PRO A 133 30.16 9.51 -15.70
C PRO A 133 30.61 8.17 -15.12
N LEU A 134 30.01 7.69 -14.02
CA LEU A 134 30.35 6.43 -13.36
C LEU A 134 29.45 5.27 -13.79
N LEU A 135 28.33 5.57 -14.45
CA LEU A 135 27.36 4.57 -14.87
C LEU A 135 27.59 4.19 -16.35
N PRO A 136 27.36 2.93 -16.74
CA PRO A 136 27.39 2.55 -18.14
C PRO A 136 26.28 3.25 -18.92
N GLU A 137 26.58 3.63 -20.17
CA GLU A 137 25.60 4.25 -21.05
C GLU A 137 24.41 3.30 -21.31
N PRO A 138 23.15 3.76 -21.09
CA PRO A 138 21.98 2.96 -21.41
C PRO A 138 21.86 2.71 -22.91
N LEU A 139 21.62 1.45 -23.27
CA LEU A 139 21.48 1.01 -24.65
C LEU A 139 20.03 1.15 -25.13
N ASP A 140 19.87 1.61 -26.36
CA ASP A 140 18.61 1.71 -27.09
C ASP A 140 18.33 0.49 -27.98
N HIS A 141 19.12 -0.58 -27.87
CA HIS A 141 19.00 -1.74 -28.73
C HIS A 141 19.33 -3.06 -28.02
N VAL A 142 18.90 -4.15 -28.64
CA VAL A 142 19.22 -5.54 -28.27
C VAL A 142 19.77 -6.32 -29.46
N LEU A 143 20.33 -7.50 -29.18
CA LEU A 143 20.74 -8.48 -30.18
C LEU A 143 19.71 -9.61 -30.24
N LEU A 144 18.98 -9.72 -31.35
CA LEU A 144 18.03 -10.81 -31.56
C LEU A 144 18.74 -12.05 -32.10
N GLN A 145 18.44 -13.20 -31.51
CA GLN A 145 18.99 -14.51 -31.86
C GLN A 145 17.92 -15.43 -32.45
N ALA A 146 18.36 -16.45 -33.20
CA ALA A 146 17.45 -17.34 -33.94
C ALA A 146 16.62 -18.29 -33.04
N ASP A 147 16.97 -18.42 -31.76
CA ASP A 147 16.32 -19.29 -30.76
C ASP A 147 15.22 -18.57 -29.95
N LEU A 148 14.66 -17.51 -30.50
CA LEU A 148 13.65 -16.66 -29.86
C LEU A 148 14.17 -15.97 -28.60
N THR A 149 15.44 -15.57 -28.59
CA THR A 149 16.00 -14.77 -27.49
C THR A 149 16.48 -13.40 -27.96
N ALA A 150 16.46 -12.45 -27.04
CA ALA A 150 17.12 -11.14 -27.18
C ALA A 150 18.15 -10.97 -26.06
N VAL A 151 19.35 -10.52 -26.41
CA VAL A 151 20.42 -10.25 -25.45
C VAL A 151 20.64 -8.75 -25.35
N ALA A 152 20.56 -8.23 -24.13
CA ALA A 152 20.91 -6.87 -23.77
C ALA A 152 22.28 -6.87 -23.06
N PRO A 153 23.36 -6.43 -23.72
CA PRO A 153 24.72 -6.48 -23.16
C PRO A 153 25.00 -5.41 -22.08
N GLY A 154 24.02 -4.56 -21.78
CA GLY A 154 24.09 -3.50 -20.79
C GLY A 154 22.69 -3.05 -20.36
N PRO A 155 22.59 -2.05 -19.47
CA PRO A 155 21.29 -1.52 -19.08
C PRO A 155 20.57 -0.93 -20.28
N LEU A 156 19.29 -1.21 -20.42
CA LEU A 156 18.48 -0.67 -21.50
C LEU A 156 17.88 0.67 -21.11
N GLN A 157 17.64 1.54 -22.09
CA GLN A 157 16.78 2.69 -21.90
C GLN A 157 15.38 2.24 -21.46
N ARG A 158 14.75 3.01 -20.56
CA ARG A 158 13.47 2.64 -19.92
C ARG A 158 12.38 2.23 -20.92
N PRO A 159 12.11 2.97 -22.01
CA PRO A 159 11.04 2.59 -22.94
C PRO A 159 11.26 1.22 -23.59
N LEU A 160 12.52 0.89 -23.92
CA LEU A 160 12.90 -0.41 -24.49
C LEU A 160 12.77 -1.52 -23.44
N ALA A 161 13.26 -1.28 -22.22
CA ALA A 161 13.15 -2.22 -21.11
C ALA A 161 11.69 -2.55 -20.77
N ASP A 162 10.83 -1.53 -20.69
CA ASP A 162 9.42 -1.68 -20.35
C ASP A 162 8.67 -2.50 -21.42
N MET A 163 8.90 -2.19 -22.69
CA MET A 163 8.28 -2.93 -23.79
C MET A 163 8.79 -4.37 -23.87
N LEU A 164 10.11 -4.61 -23.72
CA LEU A 164 10.64 -5.98 -23.66
C LEU A 164 10.16 -6.75 -22.44
N GLY A 165 9.95 -6.09 -21.30
CA GLY A 165 9.39 -6.69 -20.09
C GLY A 165 7.96 -7.20 -20.27
N VAL A 166 7.20 -6.62 -21.21
CA VAL A 166 5.89 -7.14 -21.61
C VAL A 166 6.02 -8.22 -22.68
N LEU A 167 6.80 -7.95 -23.73
CA LEU A 167 6.91 -8.74 -24.96
C LEU A 167 7.72 -10.03 -24.82
N ALA A 168 8.53 -10.15 -23.77
CA ALA A 168 9.38 -11.30 -23.52
C ALA A 168 9.47 -11.62 -22.02
N ASP A 169 9.93 -12.82 -21.70
CA ASP A 169 10.21 -13.25 -20.34
C ASP A 169 11.72 -13.10 -20.04
N VAL A 170 12.10 -12.67 -18.84
CA VAL A 170 13.52 -12.55 -18.46
C VAL A 170 14.05 -13.90 -17.98
N GLU A 171 15.02 -14.46 -18.70
CA GLU A 171 15.63 -15.74 -18.37
C GLU A 171 16.84 -15.58 -17.44
N SER A 172 17.65 -14.54 -17.66
CA SER A 172 18.82 -14.22 -16.83
C SER A 172 19.05 -12.72 -16.75
N LYS A 173 19.49 -12.25 -15.57
CA LYS A 173 19.83 -10.85 -15.27
C LYS A 173 21.32 -10.67 -14.92
N GLY A 174 22.18 -11.53 -15.47
CA GLY A 174 23.63 -11.45 -15.27
C GLY A 174 24.26 -10.23 -15.96
N GLY A 175 25.55 -10.35 -16.31
CA GLY A 175 26.27 -9.30 -17.05
C GLY A 175 25.65 -8.91 -18.40
N ALA A 176 24.79 -9.78 -18.95
CA ALA A 176 23.87 -9.46 -20.02
C ALA A 176 22.48 -9.97 -19.62
N THR A 177 21.45 -9.15 -19.85
CA THR A 177 20.06 -9.58 -19.62
C THR A 177 19.59 -10.36 -20.84
N VAL A 178 19.12 -11.57 -20.63
CA VAL A 178 18.59 -12.43 -21.69
C VAL A 178 17.07 -12.48 -21.57
N TYR A 179 16.40 -12.11 -22.65
CA TYR A 179 14.96 -12.15 -22.80
C TYR A 179 14.58 -13.29 -23.73
N ARG A 180 13.50 -14.01 -23.43
CA ARG A 180 12.96 -15.09 -24.25
C ARG A 180 11.56 -14.74 -24.73
N PHE A 181 11.36 -14.78 -26.04
CA PHE A 181 10.03 -14.63 -26.64
C PHE A 181 9.30 -15.97 -26.62
N THR A 182 8.13 -15.96 -26.01
CA THR A 182 7.21 -17.10 -25.91
C THR A 182 5.84 -16.72 -26.48
N PRO A 183 5.01 -17.69 -26.92
CA PRO A 183 3.64 -17.40 -27.32
C PRO A 183 2.83 -16.66 -26.25
N GLY A 184 3.08 -16.97 -24.97
CA GLY A 184 2.47 -16.30 -23.84
C GLY A 184 2.88 -14.83 -23.73
N SER A 185 4.18 -14.54 -23.82
CA SER A 185 4.70 -13.17 -23.75
C SER A 185 4.22 -12.28 -24.90
N VAL A 186 4.20 -12.81 -26.13
CA VAL A 186 3.65 -12.10 -27.29
C VAL A 186 2.16 -11.83 -27.10
N ARG A 187 1.39 -12.83 -26.63
CA ARG A 187 -0.04 -12.64 -26.32
C ARG A 187 -0.25 -11.54 -25.30
N ARG A 188 0.56 -11.47 -24.23
CA ARG A 188 0.48 -10.39 -23.22
C ARG A 188 0.68 -9.01 -23.86
N ALA A 189 1.61 -8.88 -24.81
CA ALA A 189 1.81 -7.62 -25.51
C ALA A 189 0.60 -7.22 -26.38
N LEU A 190 -0.05 -8.20 -27.02
CA LEU A 190 -1.29 -7.96 -27.77
C LEU A 190 -2.47 -7.62 -26.85
N ASP A 191 -2.59 -8.29 -25.69
CA ASP A 191 -3.59 -8.00 -24.66
C ASP A 191 -3.42 -6.57 -24.09
N ALA A 192 -2.18 -6.07 -24.04
CA ALA A 192 -1.85 -4.69 -23.69
C ALA A 192 -2.15 -3.66 -24.80
N GLY A 193 -2.77 -4.09 -25.91
CA GLY A 193 -3.21 -3.23 -27.00
C GLY A 193 -2.18 -2.97 -28.10
N ARG A 194 -1.07 -3.72 -28.15
CA ARG A 194 -0.11 -3.64 -29.27
C ARG A 194 -0.61 -4.43 -30.47
N SER A 195 -0.40 -3.91 -31.67
CA SER A 195 -0.63 -4.68 -32.91
C SER A 195 0.61 -5.45 -33.34
N ALA A 196 0.46 -6.49 -34.16
CA ALA A 196 1.60 -7.20 -34.75
C ALA A 196 2.54 -6.25 -35.51
N ALA A 197 1.97 -5.29 -36.25
CA ALA A 197 2.74 -4.29 -36.98
C ALA A 197 3.58 -3.41 -36.03
N ASP A 198 3.01 -3.00 -34.89
CA ASP A 198 3.76 -2.25 -33.88
C ASP A 198 4.91 -3.06 -33.28
N LEU A 199 4.68 -4.35 -33.02
CA LEU A 199 5.70 -5.24 -32.47
C LEU A 199 6.85 -5.45 -33.47
N HIS A 200 6.55 -5.68 -34.75
CA HIS A 200 7.57 -5.78 -35.79
C HIS A 200 8.34 -4.47 -35.97
N ALA A 201 7.65 -3.33 -36.03
CA ALA A 201 8.27 -2.01 -36.14
C ALA A 201 9.18 -1.72 -34.93
N PHE A 202 8.71 -2.05 -33.73
CA PHE A 202 9.48 -1.90 -32.49
C PHE A 202 10.77 -2.74 -32.51
N LEU A 203 10.68 -4.03 -32.84
CA LEU A 203 11.83 -4.92 -32.91
C LEU A 203 12.81 -4.50 -34.02
N ALA A 204 12.32 -4.03 -35.15
CA ALA A 204 13.15 -3.52 -36.23
C ALA A 204 13.91 -2.24 -35.82
N ALA A 205 13.27 -1.36 -35.05
CA ALA A 205 13.89 -0.11 -34.59
C ALA A 205 14.95 -0.33 -33.49
N HIS A 206 14.75 -1.31 -32.61
CA HIS A 206 15.59 -1.52 -31.43
C HIS A 206 16.45 -2.79 -31.50
N SER A 207 16.65 -3.37 -32.70
CA SER A 207 17.54 -4.52 -32.88
C SER A 207 18.75 -4.14 -33.71
N ARG A 208 19.94 -4.54 -33.25
CA ARG A 208 21.18 -4.42 -34.04
C ARG A 208 21.30 -5.51 -35.11
N THR A 209 20.56 -6.60 -34.97
CA THR A 209 20.48 -7.69 -35.95
C THR A 209 19.13 -7.67 -36.65
N PRO A 210 19.02 -8.18 -37.89
CA PRO A 210 17.72 -8.35 -38.53
C PRO A 210 16.80 -9.24 -37.66
N VAL A 211 15.49 -8.94 -37.65
CA VAL A 211 14.52 -9.74 -36.91
C VAL A 211 14.51 -11.17 -37.44
N PRO A 212 14.80 -12.19 -36.60
CA PRO A 212 14.82 -13.58 -37.05
C PRO A 212 13.46 -14.04 -37.54
N GLN A 213 13.43 -14.79 -38.65
CA GLN A 213 12.19 -15.33 -39.22
C GLN A 213 11.33 -16.13 -38.21
N PRO A 214 11.90 -16.97 -37.30
CA PRO A 214 11.10 -17.68 -36.30
C PRO A 214 10.32 -16.72 -35.37
N LEU A 215 10.93 -15.59 -35.00
CA LEU A 215 10.29 -14.59 -34.14
C LEU A 215 9.18 -13.87 -34.91
N ALA A 216 9.43 -13.51 -36.16
CA ALA A 216 8.42 -12.88 -37.00
C ALA A 216 7.19 -13.79 -37.17
N TYR A 217 7.42 -15.09 -37.43
CA TYR A 217 6.35 -16.08 -37.56
C TYR A 217 5.58 -16.26 -36.25
N LEU A 218 6.26 -16.31 -35.10
CA LEU A 218 5.62 -16.39 -33.79
C LEU A 218 4.67 -15.22 -33.55
N ILE A 219 5.10 -14.00 -33.87
CA ILE A 219 4.29 -12.79 -33.70
C ILE A 219 3.03 -12.88 -34.58
N ASP A 220 3.20 -13.21 -35.86
CA ASP A 220 2.08 -13.27 -36.80
C ASP A 220 1.08 -14.38 -36.44
N ASP A 221 1.56 -15.54 -36.00
CA ASP A 221 0.72 -16.67 -35.62
C ASP A 221 -0.08 -16.38 -34.34
N VAL A 222 0.56 -15.80 -33.32
CA VAL A 222 -0.15 -15.39 -32.10
C VAL A 222 -1.13 -14.26 -32.39
N ALA A 223 -0.76 -13.29 -33.22
CA ALA A 223 -1.64 -12.18 -33.60
C ALA A 223 -2.86 -12.64 -34.41
N ARG A 224 -2.69 -13.61 -35.31
CA ARG A 224 -3.83 -14.24 -36.00
C ARG A 224 -4.78 -14.88 -35.01
N ARG A 225 -4.26 -15.63 -34.03
CA ARG A 225 -5.06 -16.36 -33.03
C ARG A 225 -5.67 -15.45 -31.96
N HIS A 226 -5.10 -14.27 -31.75
CA HIS A 226 -5.55 -13.28 -30.76
C HIS A 226 -6.89 -12.66 -31.17
N GLY A 227 -7.82 -12.53 -30.22
CA GLY A 227 -9.12 -11.89 -30.46
C GLY A 227 -10.12 -12.68 -31.32
N HIS A 228 -9.83 -13.93 -31.70
CA HIS A 228 -10.80 -14.82 -32.37
C HIS A 228 -12.00 -15.16 -31.47
N LEU A 229 -11.74 -15.39 -30.18
CA LEU A 229 -12.77 -15.61 -29.18
C LEU A 229 -13.08 -14.28 -28.51
N ARG A 230 -14.35 -13.90 -28.51
CA ARG A 230 -14.84 -12.67 -27.89
C ARG A 230 -15.80 -13.04 -26.77
N VAL A 231 -15.47 -12.61 -25.56
CA VAL A 231 -16.35 -12.74 -24.40
C VAL A 231 -17.00 -11.39 -24.14
N GLY A 232 -18.30 -11.40 -23.89
CA GLY A 232 -19.05 -10.21 -23.50
C GLY A 232 -20.07 -10.57 -22.43
N ALA A 233 -20.42 -9.61 -21.59
CA ALA A 233 -21.49 -9.79 -20.61
C ALA A 233 -22.86 -9.87 -21.33
N ALA A 234 -23.67 -10.84 -20.93
CA ALA A 234 -25.08 -10.96 -21.30
C ALA A 234 -25.85 -11.35 -20.03
N SER A 235 -26.75 -10.48 -19.58
CA SER A 235 -27.52 -10.69 -18.35
C SER A 235 -28.71 -11.63 -18.58
N SER A 236 -29.24 -11.64 -19.81
CA SER A 236 -30.28 -12.56 -20.27
C SER A 236 -30.21 -12.72 -21.79
N TYR A 237 -30.97 -13.65 -22.35
CA TYR A 237 -31.03 -13.91 -23.79
C TYR A 237 -32.48 -14.15 -24.23
N VAL A 238 -32.73 -13.95 -25.53
CA VAL A 238 -33.99 -14.33 -26.20
C VAL A 238 -33.65 -15.34 -27.28
N ARG A 239 -34.30 -16.50 -27.25
CA ARG A 239 -34.26 -17.47 -28.33
C ARG A 239 -35.59 -17.46 -29.08
N CYS A 240 -35.54 -17.43 -30.39
CA CYS A 240 -36.73 -17.57 -31.24
C CYS A 240 -36.36 -18.39 -32.47
N ASP A 241 -37.21 -19.33 -32.84
CA ASP A 241 -36.97 -20.18 -34.02
C ASP A 241 -37.19 -19.42 -35.34
N ASP A 242 -37.87 -18.27 -35.28
CA ASP A 242 -38.08 -17.35 -36.40
C ASP A 242 -37.17 -16.12 -36.28
N ASP A 243 -36.30 -15.94 -37.26
CA ASP A 243 -35.31 -14.87 -37.28
C ASP A 243 -35.90 -13.50 -37.67
N ALA A 244 -37.07 -13.49 -38.32
CA ALA A 244 -37.82 -12.31 -38.70
C ALA A 244 -38.43 -11.62 -37.48
N VAL A 245 -38.96 -12.39 -36.52
CA VAL A 245 -39.47 -11.87 -35.24
C VAL A 245 -38.36 -11.17 -34.46
N LEU A 246 -37.15 -11.75 -34.43
CA LEU A 246 -36.01 -11.11 -33.76
C LEU A 246 -35.57 -9.82 -34.47
N ASN A 247 -35.71 -9.74 -35.80
CA ASN A 247 -35.45 -8.52 -36.55
C ASN A 247 -36.50 -7.45 -36.25
N GLU A 248 -37.77 -7.82 -36.12
CA GLU A 248 -38.86 -6.91 -35.73
C GLU A 248 -38.60 -6.32 -34.34
N ILE A 249 -38.25 -7.16 -33.36
CA ILE A 249 -37.91 -6.73 -32.00
C ILE A 249 -36.73 -5.74 -32.00
N LEU A 250 -35.68 -6.02 -32.76
CA LEU A 250 -34.50 -5.14 -32.87
C LEU A 250 -34.81 -3.81 -33.55
N ALA A 251 -35.80 -3.76 -34.45
CA ALA A 251 -36.21 -2.56 -35.16
C ALA A 251 -37.17 -1.66 -34.35
N ASP A 252 -37.86 -2.21 -33.34
CA ASP A 252 -38.76 -1.45 -32.49
C ASP A 252 -38.00 -0.51 -31.55
N LYS A 253 -38.30 0.79 -31.61
CA LYS A 253 -37.70 1.82 -30.75
C LYS A 253 -37.94 1.56 -29.26
N ARG A 254 -39.02 0.88 -28.90
CA ARG A 254 -39.34 0.51 -27.51
C ARG A 254 -38.32 -0.49 -26.94
N ALA A 255 -37.64 -1.26 -27.79
CA ALA A 255 -36.61 -2.22 -27.37
C ALA A 255 -35.27 -1.57 -26.98
N ALA A 256 -35.09 -0.26 -27.21
CA ALA A 256 -33.83 0.43 -26.93
C ALA A 256 -33.38 0.29 -25.46
N GLY A 257 -34.34 0.26 -24.52
CA GLY A 257 -34.07 0.08 -23.09
C GLY A 257 -33.62 -1.33 -22.69
N LEU A 258 -33.83 -2.35 -23.54
CA LEU A 258 -33.49 -3.74 -23.27
C LEU A 258 -32.01 -4.06 -23.55
N GLY A 259 -31.31 -3.17 -24.26
CA GLY A 259 -29.90 -3.34 -24.59
C GLY A 259 -29.63 -4.60 -25.43
N LEU A 260 -30.52 -4.89 -26.38
CA LEU A 260 -30.45 -6.09 -27.23
C LEU A 260 -29.28 -6.04 -28.21
N ARG A 261 -28.62 -7.19 -28.37
CA ARG A 261 -27.55 -7.43 -29.35
C ARG A 261 -27.74 -8.82 -29.96
N ARG A 262 -27.72 -8.91 -31.29
CA ARG A 262 -27.81 -10.20 -31.98
C ARG A 262 -26.52 -11.01 -31.81
N LEU A 263 -26.63 -12.24 -31.31
CA LEU A 263 -25.52 -13.19 -31.17
C LEU A 263 -25.52 -14.25 -32.26
N ALA A 264 -26.71 -14.70 -32.66
CA ALA A 264 -26.95 -15.65 -33.74
C ALA A 264 -28.26 -15.28 -34.46
N PRO A 265 -28.59 -15.90 -35.62
CA PRO A 265 -29.85 -15.63 -36.31
C PRO A 265 -31.09 -15.82 -35.42
N THR A 266 -31.05 -16.79 -34.50
CA THR A 266 -32.16 -17.16 -33.60
C THR A 266 -31.92 -16.77 -32.15
N VAL A 267 -30.88 -15.97 -31.86
CA VAL A 267 -30.51 -15.62 -30.47
C VAL A 267 -30.11 -14.14 -30.34
N LEU A 268 -30.79 -13.44 -29.43
CA LEU A 268 -30.40 -12.11 -28.95
C LEU A 268 -29.85 -12.21 -27.52
N ALA A 269 -28.80 -11.47 -27.21
CA ALA A 269 -28.40 -11.18 -25.84
C ALA A 269 -28.98 -9.83 -25.40
N ALA A 270 -29.35 -9.72 -24.13
CA ALA A 270 -29.78 -8.48 -23.50
C ALA A 270 -28.87 -8.11 -22.33
N ARG A 271 -28.81 -6.83 -22.00
CA ARG A 271 -28.10 -6.34 -20.80
C ARG A 271 -29.01 -6.29 -19.57
N THR A 272 -30.32 -6.34 -19.77
CA THR A 272 -31.33 -6.40 -18.70
C THR A 272 -31.41 -7.80 -18.11
N ASP A 273 -31.85 -7.91 -16.87
CA ASP A 273 -32.15 -9.21 -16.25
C ASP A 273 -33.36 -9.91 -16.93
N PRO A 274 -33.55 -11.23 -16.71
CA PRO A 274 -34.62 -11.97 -17.35
C PRO A 274 -36.04 -11.45 -17.07
N ALA A 275 -36.31 -10.93 -15.86
CA ALA A 275 -37.66 -10.45 -15.50
C ALA A 275 -38.00 -9.16 -16.24
N ALA A 276 -37.08 -8.19 -16.25
CA ALA A 276 -37.24 -6.95 -17.01
C ALA A 276 -37.34 -7.20 -18.52
N LEU A 277 -36.59 -8.18 -19.05
CA LEU A 277 -36.68 -8.57 -20.46
C LEU A 277 -38.06 -9.16 -20.81
N LEU A 278 -38.60 -10.04 -19.96
CA LEU A 278 -39.94 -10.61 -20.14
C LEU A 278 -41.02 -9.53 -20.11
N GLU A 279 -40.96 -8.62 -19.15
CA GLU A 279 -41.91 -7.51 -19.04
C GLU A 279 -41.84 -6.56 -20.23
N GLY A 280 -40.63 -6.18 -20.66
CA GLY A 280 -40.44 -5.29 -21.80
C GLY A 280 -40.94 -5.88 -23.12
N LEU A 281 -40.67 -7.17 -23.37
CA LEU A 281 -41.18 -7.87 -24.55
C LEU A 281 -42.72 -7.99 -24.52
N ARG A 282 -43.32 -8.23 -23.35
CA ARG A 282 -44.79 -8.24 -23.19
C ARG A 282 -45.40 -6.86 -23.44
N ALA A 283 -44.78 -5.80 -22.92
CA ALA A 283 -45.22 -4.42 -23.17
C ALA A 283 -45.14 -4.03 -24.66
N MET A 284 -44.27 -4.70 -25.43
CA MET A 284 -44.16 -4.54 -26.87
C MET A 284 -45.23 -5.32 -27.66
N GLY A 285 -45.95 -6.24 -27.01
CA GLY A 285 -46.99 -7.07 -27.63
C GLY A 285 -46.55 -8.50 -27.95
N PHE A 286 -45.32 -8.89 -27.60
CA PHE A 286 -44.82 -10.25 -27.77
C PHE A 286 -45.28 -11.14 -26.60
N ALA A 287 -45.32 -12.46 -26.84
CA ALA A 287 -45.69 -13.46 -25.85
C ALA A 287 -44.49 -14.36 -25.50
N PRO A 288 -43.44 -13.85 -24.81
CA PRO A 288 -42.28 -14.64 -24.45
C PRO A 288 -42.61 -15.62 -23.31
N ALA A 289 -42.00 -16.80 -23.37
CA ALA A 289 -41.98 -17.75 -22.27
C ALA A 289 -40.64 -17.65 -21.53
N ALA A 290 -40.65 -17.85 -20.21
CA ALA A 290 -39.42 -17.91 -19.43
C ALA A 290 -38.71 -19.24 -19.70
N GLU A 291 -37.38 -19.23 -19.82
CA GLU A 291 -36.56 -20.45 -19.83
C GLU A 291 -35.82 -20.57 -18.49
N SER A 292 -35.61 -21.80 -18.02
CA SER A 292 -34.77 -22.13 -16.86
C SER A 292 -33.28 -22.03 -17.19
N ALA A 293 -32.41 -22.14 -16.19
CA ALA A 293 -30.96 -22.17 -16.40
C ALA A 293 -30.53 -23.38 -17.27
N GLU A 294 -31.32 -24.45 -17.23
CA GLU A 294 -31.15 -25.69 -18.01
C GLU A 294 -31.74 -25.59 -19.43
N GLY A 295 -32.44 -24.49 -19.77
CA GLY A 295 -33.04 -24.25 -21.08
C GLY A 295 -34.47 -24.79 -21.25
N ASP A 296 -35.04 -25.38 -20.20
CA ASP A 296 -36.44 -25.82 -20.21
C ASP A 296 -37.40 -24.63 -20.08
N VAL A 297 -38.49 -24.64 -20.87
CA VAL A 297 -39.51 -23.58 -20.81
C VAL A 297 -40.27 -23.66 -19.49
N LEU A 298 -40.12 -22.63 -18.66
CA LEU A 298 -40.85 -22.43 -17.43
C LEU A 298 -42.24 -21.91 -17.75
N ILE A 299 -43.24 -22.78 -17.63
CA ILE A 299 -44.65 -22.38 -17.62
C ILE A 299 -44.92 -21.76 -16.26
N ALA A 300 -44.77 -20.44 -16.17
CA ALA A 300 -45.19 -19.69 -15.01
C ALA A 300 -46.73 -19.74 -14.92
N ARG A 301 -47.24 -20.66 -14.11
CA ARG A 301 -48.54 -20.46 -13.47
C ARG A 301 -48.43 -19.14 -12.70
N ALA A 302 -49.48 -18.32 -12.70
CA ALA A 302 -49.50 -17.08 -11.92
C ALA A 302 -49.47 -17.41 -10.42
N ASP A 303 -48.28 -17.75 -9.91
CA ASP A 303 -48.06 -17.93 -8.50
C ASP A 303 -47.78 -16.58 -7.87
N ALA A 304 -48.51 -16.36 -6.78
CA ALA A 304 -48.53 -15.17 -5.96
C ALA A 304 -47.12 -14.58 -5.76
N TYR A 305 -47.05 -13.24 -5.84
CA TYR A 305 -45.89 -12.46 -5.43
C TYR A 305 -45.34 -12.98 -4.09
N ARG A 306 -44.29 -13.79 -4.15
CA ARG A 306 -43.49 -14.13 -2.97
C ARG A 306 -42.35 -13.13 -2.92
N THR A 307 -42.25 -12.44 -1.78
CA THR A 307 -41.15 -11.54 -1.49
C THR A 307 -39.83 -12.32 -1.61
N PRO A 308 -38.81 -11.81 -2.32
CA PRO A 308 -37.51 -12.46 -2.37
C PRO A 308 -36.95 -12.63 -0.94
N PRO A 309 -36.17 -13.68 -0.68
CA PRO A 309 -35.57 -13.91 0.63
C PRO A 309 -34.73 -12.69 1.02
N ARG A 310 -35.11 -12.04 2.12
CA ARG A 310 -34.37 -10.88 2.66
C ARG A 310 -32.99 -11.34 3.09
N THR A 311 -31.95 -10.77 2.49
CA THR A 311 -30.59 -10.89 3.01
C THR A 311 -30.54 -10.21 4.39
N PRO A 312 -29.97 -10.86 5.43
CA PRO A 312 -29.74 -10.21 6.71
C PRO A 312 -28.87 -8.95 6.50
N PRO A 313 -29.16 -7.81 7.15
CA PRO A 313 -28.27 -6.66 7.13
C PRO A 313 -26.88 -7.08 7.60
N ALA A 314 -25.83 -6.55 6.97
CA ALA A 314 -24.47 -6.76 7.45
C ALA A 314 -24.37 -6.28 8.92
N PRO A 315 -23.71 -7.05 9.81
CA PRO A 315 -23.52 -6.61 11.19
C PRO A 315 -22.77 -5.28 11.19
N VAL A 316 -23.40 -4.25 11.76
CA VAL A 316 -22.70 -3.00 12.08
C VAL A 316 -21.76 -3.34 13.25
N PRO A 317 -20.47 -3.00 13.21
CA PRO A 317 -19.60 -3.21 14.34
C PRO A 317 -20.13 -2.38 15.52
N ASP A 318 -20.54 -3.04 16.61
CA ASP A 318 -20.80 -2.36 17.87
C ASP A 318 -19.46 -1.93 18.47
N GLY A 319 -19.15 -0.64 18.35
CA GLY A 319 -17.97 -0.03 18.94
C GLY A 319 -17.80 1.41 18.48
N PRO A 320 -17.23 2.30 19.32
CA PRO A 320 -16.84 3.62 18.87
C PRO A 320 -15.84 3.50 17.71
N PRO A 321 -15.84 4.45 16.75
CA PRO A 321 -14.93 4.43 15.62
C PRO A 321 -13.49 4.37 16.10
N VAL A 322 -12.63 3.68 15.34
CA VAL A 322 -11.20 3.61 15.64
C VAL A 322 -10.67 5.05 15.76
N PRO A 323 -10.00 5.41 16.88
CA PRO A 323 -9.57 6.78 17.11
C PRO A 323 -8.59 7.20 16.01
N ASP A 324 -8.76 8.41 15.50
CA ASP A 324 -7.84 8.96 14.51
C ASP A 324 -6.49 9.36 15.14
N ASP A 325 -5.51 9.59 14.28
CA ASP A 325 -4.13 9.91 14.71
C ASP A 325 -4.07 11.18 15.56
N THR A 326 -5.04 12.10 15.43
CA THR A 326 -5.09 13.31 16.24
C THR A 326 -5.51 13.02 17.68
N LEU A 327 -6.48 12.13 17.87
CA LEU A 327 -6.92 11.64 19.18
C LEU A 327 -5.83 10.82 19.87
N LEU A 328 -5.13 9.94 19.15
CA LEU A 328 -3.97 9.22 19.68
C LEU A 328 -2.84 10.16 20.10
N ALA A 329 -2.51 11.17 19.27
CA ALA A 329 -1.46 12.13 19.59
C ALA A 329 -1.80 13.03 20.79
N ALA A 330 -3.09 13.33 20.99
CA ALA A 330 -3.57 14.04 22.18
C ALA A 330 -3.47 13.15 23.44
N ALA A 331 -3.90 11.89 23.36
CA ALA A 331 -3.81 10.93 24.46
C ALA A 331 -2.36 10.70 24.91
N VAL A 332 -1.42 10.55 23.97
CA VAL A 332 0.01 10.36 24.28
C VAL A 332 0.60 11.60 24.97
N ARG A 333 0.19 12.81 24.57
CA ARG A 333 0.62 14.05 25.26
C ARG A 333 0.08 14.13 26.67
N ALA A 334 -1.18 13.76 26.90
CA ALA A 334 -1.79 13.77 28.21
C ALA A 334 -1.08 12.80 29.18
N VAL A 335 -0.78 11.58 28.73
CA VAL A 335 -0.03 10.60 29.54
C VAL A 335 1.36 11.12 29.90
N ARG A 336 2.09 11.69 28.94
CA ARG A 336 3.43 12.27 29.18
C ARG A 336 3.40 13.46 30.12
N ALA A 337 2.35 14.27 30.07
CA ALA A 337 2.16 15.39 31.00
C ALA A 337 1.88 14.89 32.42
N GLY A 338 1.08 13.83 32.58
CA GLY A 338 0.84 13.17 33.86
C GLY A 338 2.10 12.57 34.49
N ASP A 339 2.94 11.91 33.68
CA ASP A 339 4.21 11.35 34.15
C ASP A 339 5.20 12.44 34.62
N LEU A 340 5.21 13.60 33.95
CA LEU A 340 6.01 14.76 34.36
C LEU A 340 5.48 15.39 35.67
N ALA A 341 4.17 15.44 35.85
CA ALA A 341 3.56 15.95 37.08
C ALA A 341 3.79 15.02 38.29
N SER A 342 3.81 13.71 38.06
CA SER A 342 4.05 12.69 39.10
C SER A 342 5.49 12.70 39.63
N THR A 343 6.44 13.22 38.86
CA THR A 343 7.87 13.23 39.19
C THR A 343 8.41 14.57 39.71
N ALA A 344 7.57 15.61 39.77
CA ALA A 344 7.97 16.93 40.28
C ALA A 344 7.80 17.04 41.82
N PRO A 345 8.83 17.44 42.59
CA PRO A 345 8.73 17.55 44.05
C PRO A 345 7.99 18.83 44.49
N ARG A 346 7.03 18.67 45.42
CA ARG A 346 6.21 19.76 45.97
C ARG A 346 7.02 20.70 46.86
N ARG A 347 6.87 22.02 46.67
CA ARG A 347 7.45 23.06 47.54
C ARG A 347 6.49 23.40 48.68
N PRO A 348 6.94 23.41 49.95
CA PRO A 348 6.12 23.92 51.04
C PRO A 348 6.24 25.44 51.11
N VAL A 349 5.11 26.13 51.22
CA VAL A 349 5.07 27.56 51.58
C VAL A 349 4.19 27.67 52.82
N GLY A 350 4.73 28.28 53.87
CA GLY A 350 4.07 28.49 55.16
C GLY A 350 3.78 29.96 55.46
N GLY A 351 2.80 30.16 56.36
CA GLY A 351 2.53 31.38 57.17
C GLY A 351 1.94 32.57 56.40
N GLU A 352 0.88 33.28 56.81
CA GLU A 352 0.17 33.39 58.09
C GLU A 352 -1.31 33.81 57.89
N ALA A 353 -2.12 33.34 58.83
CA ALA A 353 -3.54 33.55 59.16
C ALA A 353 -4.33 34.80 58.67
N ALA A 354 -5.50 34.52 58.05
CA ALA A 354 -6.81 34.91 58.58
C ALA A 354 -7.82 33.80 58.25
N GLY A 355 -8.52 33.29 59.27
CA GLY A 355 -8.93 31.89 59.35
C GLY A 355 -10.21 31.46 58.61
N SER A 356 -10.11 30.27 58.00
CA SER A 356 -11.14 29.22 57.92
C SER A 356 -10.43 27.86 57.81
N ALA A 357 -10.96 26.82 58.46
CA ALA A 357 -10.31 25.52 58.66
C ALA A 357 -10.06 24.74 57.34
N PRO A 358 -9.03 23.85 57.28
CA PRO A 358 -8.79 23.02 56.11
C PRO A 358 -9.91 21.99 55.97
N GLY A 359 -10.73 22.15 54.92
CA GLY A 359 -11.86 21.26 54.63
C GLY A 359 -13.21 21.97 54.43
N GLU A 360 -13.30 23.28 54.58
CA GLU A 360 -14.53 24.00 54.24
C GLU A 360 -14.65 24.22 52.72
N LEU A 361 -15.81 23.87 52.16
CA LEU A 361 -16.14 24.11 50.75
C LEU A 361 -16.11 25.61 50.49
N PRO A 362 -15.57 26.08 49.34
CA PRO A 362 -15.68 27.48 48.97
C PRO A 362 -17.15 27.88 48.96
N ARG A 363 -17.49 29.02 49.56
CA ARG A 363 -18.84 29.61 49.52
C ARG A 363 -18.76 30.96 48.79
N THR A 364 -18.79 30.93 47.47
CA THR A 364 -18.86 32.13 46.64
C THR A 364 -20.32 32.44 46.31
N SER A 365 -20.66 33.72 46.10
CA SER A 365 -22.01 34.07 45.66
C SER A 365 -22.30 33.43 44.29
N ALA A 366 -23.58 33.16 43.97
CA ALA A 366 -23.92 32.50 42.69
C ALA A 366 -23.47 33.30 41.46
N ALA A 367 -23.43 34.64 41.57
CA ALA A 367 -22.95 35.52 40.51
C ALA A 367 -21.43 35.40 40.33
N ASP A 368 -20.67 35.39 41.44
CA ASP A 368 -19.21 35.27 41.41
C ASP A 368 -18.77 33.89 40.90
N THR A 369 -19.43 32.82 41.35
CA THR A 369 -19.21 31.45 40.87
C THR A 369 -19.37 31.34 39.36
N LEU A 370 -20.43 31.93 38.81
CA LEU A 370 -20.69 31.91 37.37
C LEU A 370 -19.62 32.73 36.63
N ALA A 371 -19.26 33.91 37.14
CA ALA A 371 -18.25 34.77 36.55
C ALA A 371 -16.87 34.09 36.50
N THR A 372 -16.43 33.46 37.60
CA THR A 372 -15.16 32.71 37.66
C THR A 372 -15.17 31.51 36.72
N LEU A 373 -16.27 30.76 36.63
CA LEU A 373 -16.36 29.61 35.71
C LEU A 373 -16.37 30.06 34.25
N GLN A 374 -17.03 31.18 33.91
CA GLN A 374 -16.98 31.74 32.56
C GLN A 374 -15.60 32.27 32.20
N ALA A 375 -14.90 32.92 33.14
CA ALA A 375 -13.52 33.34 32.94
C ALA A 375 -12.60 32.13 32.69
N ALA A 376 -12.72 31.08 33.50
CA ALA A 376 -11.96 29.86 33.35
C ALA A 376 -12.24 29.11 32.03
N VAL A 377 -13.46 29.17 31.48
CA VAL A 377 -13.73 28.66 30.12
C VAL A 377 -12.95 29.45 29.05
N LEU A 378 -12.84 30.77 29.21
CA LEU A 378 -12.15 31.63 28.24
C LEU A 378 -10.63 31.47 28.31
N THR A 379 -10.07 31.34 29.51
CA THR A 379 -8.63 31.14 29.72
C THR A 379 -8.21 29.67 29.66
N ASN A 380 -9.19 28.76 29.69
CA ASN A 380 -9.01 27.31 29.72
C ASN A 380 -8.29 26.82 31.00
N ASP A 381 -8.46 27.54 32.09
CA ASP A 381 -7.81 27.26 33.38
C ASP A 381 -8.58 26.23 34.21
N THR A 382 -7.84 25.46 35.01
CA THR A 382 -8.42 24.50 35.95
C THR A 382 -8.84 25.20 37.24
N VAL A 383 -10.05 24.91 37.70
CA VAL A 383 -10.60 25.49 38.92
C VAL A 383 -11.06 24.41 39.90
N TRP A 384 -10.99 24.76 41.17
CA TRP A 384 -11.49 23.96 42.27
C TRP A 384 -12.93 24.33 42.59
N ILE A 385 -13.82 23.33 42.67
CA ILE A 385 -15.22 23.54 43.00
C ILE A 385 -15.64 22.71 44.22
N GLY A 386 -16.48 23.30 45.06
CA GLY A 386 -17.31 22.55 46.00
C GLY A 386 -18.61 22.12 45.33
N TYR A 387 -18.95 20.83 45.38
CA TYR A 387 -20.14 20.26 44.71
C TYR A 387 -20.92 19.33 45.65
N VAL A 388 -22.24 19.51 45.69
CA VAL A 388 -23.16 18.63 46.43
C VAL A 388 -23.91 17.73 45.45
N ASN A 389 -23.83 16.41 45.65
CA ASN A 389 -24.52 15.44 44.80
C ASN A 389 -26.04 15.36 45.10
N ALA A 390 -26.77 14.52 44.35
CA ALA A 390 -28.22 14.40 44.52
C ALA A 390 -28.61 13.80 45.89
N GLU A 391 -27.69 13.06 46.50
CA GLU A 391 -27.82 12.41 47.80
C GLU A 391 -27.45 13.34 48.97
N GLY A 392 -27.09 14.60 48.68
CA GLY A 392 -26.76 15.62 49.69
C GLY A 392 -25.34 15.55 50.24
N ALA A 393 -24.49 14.66 49.73
CA ALA A 393 -23.09 14.56 50.12
C ALA A 393 -22.27 15.64 49.40
N ALA A 394 -21.55 16.45 50.17
CA ALA A 394 -20.66 17.47 49.65
C ALA A 394 -19.28 16.87 49.34
N SER A 395 -18.76 17.22 48.17
CA SER A 395 -17.47 16.77 47.65
C SER A 395 -16.72 17.94 47.03
N GLN A 396 -15.40 17.83 46.96
CA GLN A 396 -14.56 18.81 46.31
C GLN A 396 -13.98 18.22 45.03
N ARG A 397 -13.91 19.00 43.96
CA ARG A 397 -13.49 18.54 42.62
C ARG A 397 -12.62 19.55 41.92
N VAL A 398 -11.69 19.05 41.11
CA VAL A 398 -10.87 19.88 40.22
C VAL A 398 -11.39 19.70 38.82
N ILE A 399 -11.87 20.78 38.23
CA ILE A 399 -12.50 20.73 36.91
C ILE A 399 -11.83 21.70 35.94
N ALA A 400 -11.75 21.31 34.67
CA ALA A 400 -11.43 22.19 33.56
C ALA A 400 -12.75 22.54 32.83
N PRO A 401 -13.32 23.74 33.03
CA PRO A 401 -14.60 24.12 32.44
C PRO A 401 -14.50 24.21 30.92
N ILE A 402 -15.39 23.52 30.21
CA ILE A 402 -15.44 23.54 28.74
C ILE A 402 -16.51 24.53 28.26
N ARG A 403 -17.65 24.58 28.96
CA ARG A 403 -18.77 25.46 28.62
C ARG A 403 -19.68 25.69 29.82
N VAL A 404 -20.21 26.92 29.94
CA VAL A 404 -21.18 27.32 30.96
C VAL A 404 -22.41 27.88 30.28
N GLU A 405 -23.52 27.13 30.24
CA GLU A 405 -24.78 27.57 29.64
C GLU A 405 -26.01 26.97 30.32
N GLY A 406 -27.13 27.69 30.27
CA GLY A 406 -28.44 27.18 30.70
C GLY A 406 -28.52 26.76 32.17
N GLY A 407 -27.64 27.27 33.04
CA GLY A 407 -27.58 26.89 34.45
C GLY A 407 -26.69 25.67 34.75
N PHE A 408 -25.94 25.17 33.76
CA PHE A 408 -25.05 24.02 33.89
C PHE A 408 -23.63 24.36 33.44
N VAL A 409 -22.66 23.63 33.99
CA VAL A 409 -21.25 23.66 33.58
C VAL A 409 -20.84 22.28 33.13
N THR A 410 -20.47 22.15 31.86
CA THR A 410 -19.81 20.95 31.35
C THR A 410 -18.32 21.15 31.48
N ALA A 411 -17.66 20.25 32.20
CA ALA A 411 -16.25 20.34 32.52
C ALA A 411 -15.61 18.95 32.53
N TYR A 412 -14.32 18.89 32.22
CA TYR A 412 -13.55 17.68 32.49
C TYR A 412 -13.20 17.62 33.97
N ASP A 413 -13.61 16.56 34.66
CA ASP A 413 -13.35 16.36 36.08
C ASP A 413 -12.08 15.54 36.26
N HIS A 414 -10.99 16.18 36.69
CA HIS A 414 -9.71 15.52 36.90
C HIS A 414 -9.73 14.53 38.07
N THR A 415 -10.69 14.64 38.99
CA THR A 415 -10.83 13.67 40.08
C THR A 415 -11.48 12.37 39.60
N ALA A 416 -12.34 12.43 38.58
CA ALA A 416 -13.08 11.29 38.03
C ALA A 416 -12.58 10.83 36.64
N ASP A 417 -11.66 11.58 36.04
CA ASP A 417 -11.07 11.37 34.72
C ASP A 417 -12.09 11.31 33.56
N GLU A 418 -13.20 12.04 33.69
CA GLU A 418 -14.33 12.00 32.74
C GLU A 418 -14.94 13.40 32.52
N VAL A 419 -15.51 13.66 31.34
CA VAL A 419 -16.32 14.87 31.08
C VAL A 419 -17.68 14.74 31.76
N ARG A 420 -18.00 15.67 32.66
CA ARG A 420 -19.26 15.68 33.41
C ARG A 420 -19.94 17.03 33.36
N THR A 421 -21.26 17.00 33.50
CA THR A 421 -22.09 18.21 33.54
C THR A 421 -22.62 18.43 34.95
N TYR A 422 -22.31 19.60 35.51
CA TYR A 422 -22.65 20.00 36.87
C TYR A 422 -23.71 21.10 36.86
N PRO A 423 -24.83 20.96 37.59
CA PRO A 423 -25.78 22.05 37.77
C PRO A 423 -25.16 23.15 38.66
N LEU A 424 -25.20 24.41 38.21
CA LEU A 424 -24.61 25.54 38.93
C LEU A 424 -25.18 25.72 40.34
N HIS A 425 -26.47 25.47 40.54
CA HIS A 425 -27.13 25.58 41.85
C HIS A 425 -26.65 24.54 42.88
N ARG A 426 -25.86 23.54 42.45
CA ARG A 426 -25.23 22.53 43.31
C ARG A 426 -23.75 22.78 43.55
N ILE A 427 -23.18 23.80 42.92
CA ILE A 427 -21.82 24.26 43.16
C ILE A 427 -21.88 25.23 44.33
N THR A 428 -21.26 24.86 45.46
CA THR A 428 -21.27 25.69 46.66
C THR A 428 -20.28 26.84 46.56
N GLY A 429 -19.22 26.68 45.76
CA GLY A 429 -18.34 27.78 45.38
C GLY A 429 -17.12 27.33 44.58
N VAL A 430 -16.33 28.30 44.13
CA VAL A 430 -15.21 28.11 43.20
C VAL A 430 -13.96 28.82 43.70
N ALA A 431 -12.79 28.21 43.50
CA ALA A 431 -11.49 28.81 43.75
C ALA A 431 -10.54 28.51 42.58
N GLU A 432 -9.74 29.48 42.16
CA GLU A 432 -8.70 29.28 41.15
C GLU A 432 -7.56 28.44 41.75
N LEU A 433 -6.99 27.54 40.94
CA LEU A 433 -5.81 26.79 41.33
C LEU A 433 -4.59 27.67 41.05
N ALA A 434 -3.77 27.96 42.06
CA ALA A 434 -2.51 28.67 41.84
C ALA A 434 -1.53 27.79 41.05
N ASP A 435 -0.76 28.41 40.14
CA ASP A 435 0.21 27.77 39.22
C ASP A 435 1.18 26.78 39.88
#